data_AF-A0A534LP73-F1
#
_entry.id   AF-A0A534LP73-F1
#
_cell.length_a   1.000
_cell.length_b   1.000
_cell.length_c   1.000
_cell.angle_alpha   90.00
_cell.angle_beta   90.00
_cell.angle_gamma   90.00
#
_symmetry.space_group_name_H-M   'P 1'
#
loop_
_entity.id
_entity.type
_entity.pdbx_description
1 polymer ?
#
loop_
_entity_poly.entity_id
_entity_poly.type
_entity_poly.pdbx_seq_one_letter_code
_entity_poly.pdbx_strand_id
1 'polypeptide(L)'
;MLVNAPELNQTGGPESRDYLRSLCDGTRALVDEDDFQIGQDPYGRVLAVVACAGMSANAAMIASGHAVTYYAFCSASEFGTAAWSGCSSQPPPPPGKCDPAYPDVCIPPPPPDLDCKDIPYRNFRVLPPDLHHLDGDGDGIGCES
;
A
#
# COMPACT_ATOMS: atom_id res chain seq x y z
N MET A 1 -6.78 -3.30 -3.65
CA MET A 1 -6.49 -4.35 -2.63
C MET A 1 -5.13 -4.10 -2.03
N LEU A 2 -5.01 -4.07 -0.69
CA LEU A 2 -3.77 -3.73 0.02
C LEU A 2 -2.69 -4.82 0.01
N VAL A 3 -3.02 -6.04 -0.36
CA VAL A 3 -2.09 -7.17 -0.37
C VAL A 3 -1.78 -7.52 -1.83
N ASN A 4 -0.51 -7.55 -2.19
CA ASN A 4 -0.04 -7.97 -3.50
C ASN A 4 0.90 -9.18 -3.34
N ALA A 5 0.44 -10.35 -3.76
CA ALA A 5 1.24 -11.57 -3.83
C ALA A 5 1.78 -11.75 -5.26
N PRO A 6 2.92 -12.43 -5.45
CA PRO A 6 3.38 -12.79 -6.79
C PRO A 6 2.35 -13.65 -7.54
N GLU A 7 2.24 -13.43 -8.84
CA GLU A 7 1.44 -14.28 -9.71
C GLU A 7 1.96 -15.72 -9.72
N LEU A 8 1.12 -16.71 -10.03
CA LEU A 8 1.50 -18.13 -9.99
C LEU A 8 2.71 -18.49 -10.89
N ASN A 9 2.96 -17.71 -11.93
CA ASN A 9 4.08 -17.89 -12.85
C ASN A 9 5.32 -17.07 -12.49
N GLN A 10 5.27 -16.28 -11.40
CA GLN A 10 6.38 -15.51 -10.87
C GLN A 10 7.08 -16.27 -9.74
N THR A 11 8.33 -15.91 -9.46
CA THR A 11 9.06 -16.42 -8.30
C THR A 11 8.29 -16.12 -7.02
N GLY A 12 8.09 -17.16 -6.19
CA GLY A 12 7.32 -17.05 -4.94
C GLY A 12 5.81 -17.23 -5.11
N GLY A 13 5.28 -17.30 -6.33
CA GLY A 13 3.85 -17.43 -6.59
C GLY A 13 3.23 -18.73 -6.05
N PRO A 14 3.77 -19.92 -6.41
CA PRO A 14 3.30 -21.19 -5.87
C PRO A 14 3.38 -21.26 -4.34
N GLU A 15 4.48 -20.78 -3.76
CA GLU A 15 4.70 -20.73 -2.31
C GLU A 15 3.65 -19.84 -1.62
N SER A 16 3.36 -18.67 -2.20
CA SER A 16 2.35 -17.74 -1.68
C SER A 16 0.94 -18.32 -1.72
N ARG A 17 0.59 -19.01 -2.82
CA ARG A 17 -0.67 -19.77 -2.92
C ARG A 17 -0.74 -20.84 -1.83
N ASP A 18 0.31 -21.65 -1.68
CA ASP A 18 0.30 -22.77 -0.75
C ASP A 18 0.24 -22.30 0.70
N TYR A 19 0.90 -21.19 1.03
CA TYR A 19 0.77 -20.54 2.34
C TYR A 19 -0.66 -20.05 2.59
N LEU A 20 -1.29 -19.33 1.65
CA LEU A 20 -2.69 -18.91 1.77
C LEU A 20 -3.64 -20.11 1.98
N ARG A 21 -3.44 -21.18 1.21
CA ARG A 21 -4.22 -22.43 1.36
C ARG A 21 -4.04 -23.05 2.74
N SER A 22 -2.81 -23.04 3.28
CA SER A 22 -2.54 -23.58 4.62
C SER A 22 -3.29 -22.82 5.74
N LEU A 23 -3.61 -21.54 5.51
CA LEU A 23 -4.38 -20.71 6.45
C LEU A 23 -5.89 -20.97 6.35
N CYS A 24 -6.39 -21.24 5.14
CA CYS A 24 -7.82 -21.14 4.85
C CYS A 24 -8.50 -22.46 4.44
N ASP A 25 -7.80 -23.43 3.84
CA ASP A 25 -8.40 -24.68 3.36
C ASP A 25 -9.08 -25.43 4.52
N GLY A 26 -10.35 -25.79 4.34
CA GLY A 26 -11.14 -26.52 5.33
C GLY A 26 -11.64 -25.69 6.53
N THR A 27 -11.40 -24.38 6.53
CA THR A 27 -11.86 -23.46 7.59
C THR A 27 -13.03 -22.61 7.11
N ARG A 28 -13.79 -22.04 8.05
CA ARG A 28 -14.75 -20.97 7.74
C ARG A 28 -13.99 -19.65 7.61
N ALA A 29 -14.21 -18.96 6.50
CA ALA A 29 -13.70 -17.62 6.26
C ALA A 29 -14.74 -16.57 6.65
N LEU A 30 -14.29 -15.51 7.32
CA LEU A 30 -15.00 -14.24 7.42
C LEU A 30 -14.41 -13.32 6.35
N VAL A 31 -15.28 -12.67 5.58
CA VAL A 31 -14.91 -11.74 4.51
C VAL A 31 -15.45 -10.38 4.93
N ASP A 32 -14.54 -9.44 5.13
CA ASP A 32 -14.82 -8.05 5.46
C ASP A 32 -14.54 -7.23 4.20
N GLU A 33 -15.60 -6.92 3.45
CA GLU A 33 -15.51 -6.19 2.18
C GLU A 33 -15.15 -4.73 2.44
N ASP A 34 -14.26 -4.19 1.60
CA ASP A 34 -13.80 -2.80 1.69
C ASP A 34 -14.95 -1.83 1.39
N ASP A 35 -15.49 -1.21 2.43
CA ASP A 35 -16.64 -0.30 2.35
C ASP A 35 -16.40 0.87 1.39
N PHE A 36 -15.15 1.26 1.15
CA PHE A 36 -14.79 2.36 0.24
C PHE A 36 -14.61 1.93 -1.21
N GLN A 37 -14.59 0.61 -1.49
CA GLN A 37 -14.35 0.06 -2.81
C GLN A 37 -15.38 -1.00 -3.25
N ILE A 38 -16.59 -0.97 -2.68
CA ILE A 38 -17.69 -1.86 -3.06
C ILE A 38 -17.98 -1.74 -4.57
N GLY A 39 -17.86 -2.87 -5.27
CA GLY A 39 -18.10 -2.96 -6.71
C GLY A 39 -17.16 -2.13 -7.60
N GLN A 40 -16.05 -1.60 -7.05
CA GLN A 40 -15.12 -0.76 -7.80
C GLN A 40 -14.12 -1.59 -8.65
N ASP A 41 -13.97 -2.89 -8.37
CA ASP A 41 -13.11 -3.74 -9.20
C ASP A 41 -13.75 -3.96 -10.59
N PRO A 42 -13.09 -3.56 -11.69
CA PRO A 42 -13.66 -3.66 -13.03
C PRO A 42 -13.84 -5.10 -13.52
N TYR A 43 -13.25 -6.08 -12.83
CA TYR A 43 -13.41 -7.50 -13.09
C TYR A 43 -14.47 -8.16 -12.20
N GLY A 44 -15.18 -7.38 -11.38
CA GLY A 44 -16.26 -7.85 -10.51
C GLY A 44 -15.80 -8.64 -9.29
N ARG A 45 -14.53 -8.51 -8.89
CA ARG A 45 -14.00 -9.17 -7.67
C ARG A 45 -14.36 -8.35 -6.43
N VAL A 46 -14.58 -9.05 -5.33
CA VAL A 46 -14.72 -8.40 -4.01
C VAL A 46 -13.33 -8.04 -3.49
N LEU A 47 -13.16 -6.77 -3.09
CA LEU A 47 -11.96 -6.30 -2.40
C LEU A 47 -12.22 -6.41 -0.91
N ALA A 48 -11.45 -7.23 -0.19
CA ALA A 48 -11.75 -7.55 1.21
C ALA A 48 -10.51 -7.91 2.03
N VAL A 49 -10.67 -7.82 3.35
CA VAL A 49 -9.85 -8.55 4.31
C VAL A 49 -10.53 -9.89 4.60
N VAL A 50 -9.75 -10.97 4.51
CA VAL A 50 -10.23 -12.32 4.77
C VAL A 50 -9.61 -12.83 6.07
N ALA A 51 -10.43 -13.33 6.98
CA ALA A 51 -9.99 -14.01 8.18
C ALA A 51 -10.41 -15.49 8.17
N CYS A 52 -9.45 -16.39 8.33
CA CYS A 52 -9.63 -17.83 8.34
C CYS A 52 -9.27 -18.37 9.73
N ALA A 53 -10.14 -19.20 10.31
CA ALA A 53 -9.97 -19.71 11.68
C ALA A 53 -9.67 -18.61 12.74
N GLY A 54 -10.22 -17.41 12.55
CA GLY A 54 -10.01 -16.26 13.44
C GLY A 54 -8.70 -15.49 13.22
N MET A 55 -7.88 -15.86 12.23
CA MET A 55 -6.63 -15.17 11.87
C MET A 55 -6.79 -14.46 10.53
N SER A 56 -6.35 -13.20 10.42
CA SER A 56 -6.35 -12.48 9.14
C SER A 56 -5.33 -13.10 8.18
N ALA A 57 -5.82 -13.60 7.05
CA ALA A 57 -4.98 -14.13 5.98
C ALA A 57 -4.16 -13.01 5.33
N ASN A 58 -4.76 -11.83 5.13
CA ASN A 58 -4.09 -10.65 4.59
C ASN A 58 -2.85 -10.26 5.42
N ALA A 59 -3.02 -10.16 6.75
CA ALA A 59 -1.93 -9.85 7.67
C ALA A 59 -0.85 -10.94 7.66
N ALA A 60 -1.24 -12.22 7.68
CA ALA A 60 -0.32 -13.35 7.67
C ALA A 60 0.51 -13.41 6.39
N MET A 61 -0.10 -13.14 5.22
CA MET A 61 0.59 -13.11 3.93
C MET A 61 1.71 -12.06 3.91
N ILE A 62 1.44 -10.85 4.41
CA ILE A 62 2.46 -9.78 4.52
C ILE A 62 3.53 -10.14 5.55
N ALA A 63 3.12 -10.55 6.76
CA ALA A 63 4.06 -10.83 7.86
C ALA A 63 5.02 -11.99 7.56
N SER A 64 4.60 -12.93 6.72
CA SER A 64 5.41 -14.08 6.30
C SER A 64 6.25 -13.84 5.04
N GLY A 65 6.10 -12.68 4.38
CA GLY A 65 6.80 -12.35 3.14
C GLY A 65 6.25 -13.03 1.88
N HIS A 66 5.06 -13.65 1.95
CA HIS A 66 4.37 -14.22 0.79
C HIS A 66 3.54 -13.17 0.02
N ALA A 67 3.42 -11.97 0.56
CA ALA A 67 2.88 -10.82 -0.12
C ALA A 67 3.55 -9.54 0.39
N VAL A 68 3.39 -8.47 -0.39
CA VAL A 68 3.80 -7.12 -0.01
C VAL A 68 2.58 -6.22 0.09
N THR A 69 2.70 -5.14 0.87
CA THR A 69 1.73 -4.06 0.86
C THR A 69 1.69 -3.40 -0.51
N TYR A 70 0.51 -3.34 -1.11
CA TYR A 70 0.30 -2.56 -2.32
C TYR A 70 -0.04 -1.12 -1.96
N TYR A 71 0.99 -0.31 -1.81
CA TYR A 71 0.86 1.07 -1.34
C TYR A 71 -0.06 1.96 -2.19
N ALA A 72 -0.33 1.58 -3.44
CA ALA A 72 -1.29 2.22 -4.35
C ALA A 72 -2.71 2.33 -3.81
N PHE A 73 -3.08 1.43 -2.91
CA PHE A 73 -4.44 1.37 -2.39
C PHE A 73 -4.52 1.82 -0.93
N CYS A 74 -3.45 2.38 -0.35
CA CYS A 74 -3.45 2.80 1.07
C CYS A 74 -4.48 3.90 1.36
N SER A 75 -4.65 4.88 0.48
CA SER A 75 -5.64 5.95 0.63
C SER A 75 -7.05 5.55 0.16
N ALA A 76 -7.14 4.55 -0.72
CA ALA A 76 -8.41 4.09 -1.29
C ALA A 76 -9.12 3.04 -0.42
N SER A 77 -8.40 2.34 0.45
CA SER A 77 -8.92 1.23 1.23
C SER A 77 -9.29 1.65 2.64
N GLU A 78 -10.44 1.21 3.15
CA GLU A 78 -10.80 1.45 4.57
C GLU A 78 -9.78 0.83 5.54
N PHE A 79 -9.10 -0.23 5.10
CA PHE A 79 -8.06 -0.91 5.85
C PHE A 79 -6.68 -0.23 5.76
N GLY A 80 -6.59 0.92 5.09
CA GLY A 80 -5.34 1.67 4.91
C GLY A 80 -4.68 2.05 6.24
N THR A 81 -5.45 2.24 7.30
CA THR A 81 -4.91 2.58 8.64
C THR A 81 -4.63 1.36 9.53
N ALA A 82 -4.95 0.14 9.06
CA ALA A 82 -4.79 -1.06 9.86
C ALA A 82 -3.31 -1.37 10.11
N ALA A 83 -2.93 -1.67 11.34
CA ALA A 83 -1.51 -1.88 11.72
C ALA A 83 -0.81 -2.98 10.90
N TRP A 84 -1.55 -3.98 10.42
CA TRP A 84 -1.01 -5.06 9.59
C TRP A 84 -0.75 -4.63 8.14
N SER A 85 -1.36 -3.53 7.67
CA SER A 85 -1.29 -3.11 6.27
C SER A 85 0.10 -2.56 5.91
N GLY A 86 0.86 -2.04 6.88
CA GLY A 86 2.15 -1.39 6.63
C GLY A 86 2.06 -0.02 5.95
N CYS A 87 0.84 0.47 5.66
CA CYS A 87 0.63 1.78 5.04
C CYS A 87 1.12 2.96 5.91
N SER A 88 1.16 2.80 7.23
CA SER A 88 1.61 3.85 8.17
C SER A 88 3.12 3.83 8.46
N SER A 89 3.86 2.86 7.92
CA SER A 89 5.29 2.69 8.21
C SER A 89 6.02 2.21 6.96
N GLN A 90 6.05 3.06 5.94
CA GLN A 90 6.65 2.68 4.68
C GLN A 90 8.18 2.57 4.79
N PRO A 91 8.78 1.51 4.21
CA PRO A 91 10.22 1.49 4.07
C PRO A 91 10.66 2.67 3.20
N PRO A 92 11.81 3.29 3.51
CA PRO A 92 12.34 4.35 2.67
C PRO A 92 12.48 3.85 1.23
N PRO A 93 12.24 4.73 0.24
CA PRO A 93 12.35 4.35 -1.16
C PRO A 93 13.75 3.79 -1.48
N PRO A 94 13.86 2.81 -2.38
CA PRO A 94 15.15 2.37 -2.90
C PRO A 94 15.92 3.56 -3.51
N PRO A 95 17.25 3.67 -3.30
CA PRO A 95 18.04 4.76 -3.90
C PRO A 95 17.90 4.77 -5.43
N GLY A 96 17.60 5.93 -6.01
CA GLY A 96 17.61 6.13 -7.48
C GLY A 96 16.25 6.11 -8.19
N LYS A 97 15.13 6.14 -7.46
CA LYS A 97 13.77 6.31 -8.03
C LYS A 97 13.04 7.52 -7.44
N CYS A 98 13.70 8.68 -7.46
CA CYS A 98 13.12 9.93 -6.97
C CYS A 98 12.22 10.58 -8.04
N ASP A 99 11.17 11.27 -7.62
CA ASP A 99 10.24 12.00 -8.47
C ASP A 99 10.88 13.32 -8.95
N PRO A 100 10.81 13.65 -10.26
CA PRO A 100 11.31 14.92 -10.77
C PRO A 100 10.61 16.17 -10.19
N ALA A 101 9.42 16.03 -9.60
CA ALA A 101 8.73 17.12 -8.91
C ALA A 101 9.50 17.65 -7.68
N TYR A 102 10.40 16.83 -7.10
CA TYR A 102 11.18 17.17 -5.92
C TYR A 102 12.69 17.14 -6.25
N PRO A 103 13.21 18.14 -6.98
CA PRO A 103 14.57 18.09 -7.54
C PRO A 103 15.70 18.17 -6.49
N ASP A 104 15.40 18.64 -5.28
CA ASP A 104 16.42 18.90 -4.24
C ASP A 104 16.47 17.81 -3.17
N VAL A 105 15.49 16.90 -3.13
CA VAL A 105 15.37 15.81 -2.15
C VAL A 105 14.93 14.53 -2.84
N CYS A 106 15.29 13.35 -2.32
CA CYS A 106 14.79 12.11 -2.89
C CYS A 106 13.47 11.70 -2.24
N ILE A 107 12.37 12.02 -2.91
CA ILE A 107 11.02 11.54 -2.59
C ILE A 107 10.58 10.69 -3.79
N PRO A 108 10.10 9.45 -3.61
CA PRO A 108 9.68 8.59 -4.72
C PRO A 108 8.36 9.11 -5.33
N PRO A 109 8.02 8.81 -6.59
CA PRO A 109 6.70 9.13 -7.12
C PRO A 109 5.62 8.29 -6.41
N PRO A 110 4.36 8.76 -6.32
CA PRO A 110 3.27 7.92 -5.86
C PRO A 110 3.06 6.73 -6.80
N PRO A 111 2.57 5.59 -6.29
CA PRO A 111 2.14 5.35 -4.92
C PRO A 111 3.22 4.76 -4.00
N PRO A 112 3.14 4.92 -2.66
CA PRO A 112 2.07 5.53 -1.81
C PRO A 112 1.78 7.00 -2.10
N ASP A 113 0.72 7.56 -1.55
CA ASP A 113 0.69 9.01 -1.33
C ASP A 113 1.42 9.34 -0.03
N LEU A 114 2.42 10.23 -0.07
CA LEU A 114 3.25 10.57 1.09
C LEU A 114 2.82 11.92 1.65
N ASP A 115 2.51 11.97 2.95
CA ASP A 115 2.29 13.23 3.64
C ASP A 115 3.61 13.79 4.19
N CYS A 116 3.63 15.08 4.55
CA CYS A 116 4.78 15.71 5.20
C CYS A 116 5.24 15.01 6.50
N LYS A 117 4.35 14.33 7.21
CA LYS A 117 4.70 13.53 8.41
C LYS A 117 5.48 12.25 8.07
N ASP A 118 5.39 11.74 6.84
CA ASP A 118 5.97 10.46 6.42
C ASP A 118 7.40 10.62 5.89
N ILE A 119 7.83 11.85 5.63
CA ILE A 119 9.15 12.17 5.10
C ILE A 119 9.97 13.04 6.09
N PRO A 120 11.31 12.92 6.09
CA PRO A 120 12.17 13.72 6.96
C PRO A 120 12.47 15.13 6.41
N TYR A 121 12.07 15.43 5.18
CA TYR A 121 12.41 16.68 4.50
C TYR A 121 11.39 17.79 4.78
N ARG A 122 11.85 19.03 4.91
CA ARG A 122 11.02 20.23 5.13
C ARG A 122 11.56 21.39 4.31
N ASN A 123 10.69 22.32 3.92
CA ASN A 123 11.05 23.52 3.17
C ASN A 123 11.90 23.22 1.93
N PHE A 124 11.44 22.30 1.09
CA PHE A 124 12.11 21.92 -0.15
C PHE A 124 11.30 22.37 -1.36
N ARG A 125 11.97 22.55 -2.51
CA ARG A 125 11.31 22.97 -3.74
C ARG A 125 10.37 21.90 -4.28
N VAL A 126 9.18 22.32 -4.71
CA VAL A 126 8.17 21.50 -5.38
C VAL A 126 7.89 22.06 -6.77
N LEU A 127 7.80 21.17 -7.75
CA LEU A 127 7.44 21.49 -9.14
C LEU A 127 6.11 20.82 -9.51
N PRO A 128 5.26 21.46 -10.34
CA PRO A 128 4.04 20.84 -10.82
C PRO A 128 4.30 19.75 -11.89
N PRO A 129 3.48 18.67 -11.94
CA PRO A 129 2.39 18.37 -11.02
C PRO A 129 2.90 17.78 -9.69
N ASP A 130 2.49 18.38 -8.57
CA ASP A 130 2.80 17.87 -7.23
C ASP A 130 1.85 16.73 -6.86
N LEU A 131 2.19 15.51 -7.29
CA LEU A 131 1.30 14.36 -7.16
C LEU A 131 1.10 13.89 -5.70
N HIS A 132 2.02 14.23 -4.80
CA HIS A 132 1.84 13.99 -3.36
C HIS A 132 1.14 15.12 -2.62
N HIS A 133 0.91 16.26 -3.27
CA HIS A 133 0.34 17.46 -2.64
C HIS A 133 1.15 17.92 -1.40
N LEU A 134 2.49 17.82 -1.47
CA LEU A 134 3.40 18.28 -0.42
C LEU A 134 3.48 19.81 -0.35
N ASP A 135 3.13 20.50 -1.44
CA ASP A 135 2.94 21.95 -1.58
C ASP A 135 1.43 22.25 -1.70
N GLY A 136 0.77 22.32 -0.55
CA GLY A 136 -0.69 22.42 -0.47
C GLY A 136 -1.26 23.80 -0.83
N ASP A 137 -0.46 24.86 -0.72
CA ASP A 137 -0.86 26.24 -1.06
C ASP A 137 -0.33 26.69 -2.43
N GLY A 138 0.57 25.92 -3.04
CA GLY A 138 1.02 26.08 -4.43
C GLY A 138 2.06 27.17 -4.60
N ASP A 139 2.85 27.46 -3.56
CA ASP A 139 3.85 28.52 -3.56
C ASP A 139 5.23 28.05 -4.09
N GLY A 140 5.37 26.74 -4.31
CA GLY A 140 6.58 26.06 -4.77
C GLY A 140 7.45 25.51 -3.65
N ILE A 141 7.01 25.56 -2.39
CA ILE A 141 7.72 25.07 -1.21
C ILE A 141 6.89 23.99 -0.50
N GLY A 142 7.45 22.79 -0.47
CA GLY A 142 6.82 21.63 0.15
C GLY A 142 7.10 21.53 1.65
N CYS A 143 6.07 21.11 2.39
CA CYS A 143 6.12 20.80 3.81
C CYS A 143 6.71 21.93 4.66
N GLU A 144 6.11 23.10 4.53
CA GLU A 144 6.31 24.23 5.43
C GLU A 144 5.75 23.92 6.83
N SER A 145 6.30 24.60 7.85
CA SER A 145 6.21 24.18 9.26
C SER A 145 4.86 24.44 9.93
#